data_AF-A0A8H4UY25-F1
#
_entry.id   AF-A0A8H4UY25-F1
#
_cell.length_a   1.000
_cell.length_b   1.000
_cell.length_c   1.000
_cell.angle_alpha   90.00
_cell.angle_beta   90.00
_cell.angle_gamma   90.00
#
_symmetry.space_group_name_H-M   'P 1'
#
loop_
_entity.id
_entity.type
_entity.pdbx_description
1 polymer ?
#
loop_
_entity_poly.entity_id
_entity_poly.type
_entity_poly.pdbx_seq_one_letter_code
_entity_poly.pdbx_strand_id
1 'polypeptide(L)'
;MLKINVPQACVEYDDNGGVIPGSFDASALEIDEEAAAGSQGHKVVRLIMRQDQTHRVILNTALVATMKFQEKASLKSVGILFTAFEGEEAKPVSITMRMSAANAKIFMNEIGIIQKELQSS
;
A
#
# COMPACT_ATOMS: atom_id res chain seq x y z
N MET A 1 -8.40 6.16 8.37
CA MET A 1 -8.47 4.88 7.58
C MET A 1 -7.14 4.58 6.86
N LEU A 2 -6.74 3.29 6.71
CA LEU A 2 -5.56 2.91 5.90
C LEU A 2 -5.91 2.98 4.42
N LYS A 3 -4.98 3.49 3.61
CA LYS A 3 -5.07 3.48 2.15
C LYS A 3 -3.79 2.91 1.56
N ILE A 4 -3.95 2.23 0.43
CA ILE A 4 -2.85 1.89 -0.48
C ILE A 4 -2.72 3.07 -1.44
N ASN A 5 -1.53 3.64 -1.55
CA ASN A 5 -1.24 4.75 -2.44
C ASN A 5 -0.29 4.26 -3.54
N VAL A 6 -0.70 4.49 -4.78
CA VAL A 6 -0.01 4.09 -6.01
C VAL A 6 -0.06 5.25 -7.00
N PRO A 7 0.91 5.37 -7.92
CA PRO A 7 0.78 6.29 -9.05
C PRO A 7 -0.48 6.00 -9.86
N GLN A 8 -1.12 7.05 -10.39
CA GLN A 8 -2.34 6.89 -11.19
C GLN A 8 -2.13 6.01 -12.43
N ALA A 9 -0.93 6.05 -13.01
CA ALA A 9 -0.57 5.22 -14.16
C ALA A 9 -0.48 3.72 -13.84
N CYS A 10 -0.48 3.33 -12.56
CA CYS A 10 -0.41 1.93 -12.14
C CYS A 10 -1.79 1.30 -11.93
N VAL A 11 -2.90 1.97 -12.25
CA VAL A 11 -4.26 1.45 -12.05
C VAL A 11 -5.18 1.87 -13.18
N GLU A 12 -6.22 1.07 -13.42
CA GLU A 12 -7.29 1.37 -14.36
C GLU A 12 -8.51 1.95 -13.61
N TYR A 13 -9.33 2.69 -14.35
CA TYR A 13 -10.52 3.35 -13.84
C TYR A 13 -11.75 2.89 -14.63
N ASP A 14 -12.87 2.71 -13.92
CA ASP A 14 -14.16 2.45 -14.54
C ASP A 14 -14.77 3.73 -15.16
N ASP A 15 -15.91 3.57 -15.83
CA ASP A 15 -16.63 4.68 -16.48
C ASP A 15 -17.09 5.79 -15.50
N ASN A 16 -17.14 5.49 -14.20
CA ASN A 16 -17.49 6.44 -13.14
C ASN A 16 -16.26 7.09 -12.49
N GLY A 17 -15.04 6.79 -12.96
CA GLY A 17 -13.78 7.26 -12.40
C GLY A 17 -13.37 6.55 -11.11
N GLY A 18 -14.00 5.42 -10.78
CA GLY A 18 -13.60 4.55 -9.68
C GLY A 18 -12.42 3.67 -10.07
N VAL A 19 -11.49 3.42 -9.14
CA VAL A 19 -10.38 2.48 -9.40
C VAL A 19 -10.92 1.06 -9.52
N ILE A 20 -10.50 0.34 -10.56
CA ILE A 20 -10.87 -1.06 -10.78
C ILE A 20 -10.05 -1.94 -9.82
N PRO A 21 -10.68 -2.70 -8.89
CA PRO A 21 -9.95 -3.56 -7.97
C PRO A 21 -9.09 -4.60 -8.70
N GLY A 22 -7.85 -4.78 -8.23
CA GLY A 22 -6.90 -5.73 -8.82
C GLY A 22 -6.31 -5.32 -10.18
N SER A 23 -6.57 -4.11 -10.69
CA SER A 23 -5.98 -3.60 -11.94
C SER A 23 -4.57 -3.04 -11.75
N PHE A 24 -3.90 -3.34 -10.64
CA PHE A 24 -2.59 -2.76 -10.36
C PHE A 24 -1.55 -3.30 -11.34
N ASP A 25 -0.77 -2.40 -11.94
CA ASP A 25 0.33 -2.72 -12.85
C ASP A 25 1.63 -2.05 -12.38
N ALA A 26 2.66 -2.85 -12.12
CA ALA A 26 3.95 -2.37 -11.66
C ALA A 26 4.83 -1.81 -12.78
N SER A 27 4.55 -2.10 -14.06
CA SER A 27 5.37 -1.63 -15.19
C SER A 27 5.47 -0.10 -15.25
N ALA A 28 4.42 0.61 -14.82
CA ALA A 28 4.40 2.07 -14.76
C ALA A 28 5.24 2.67 -13.61
N LEU A 29 5.76 1.84 -12.70
CA LEU A 29 6.72 2.23 -11.66
C LEU A 29 8.14 2.37 -12.21
N GLU A 30 8.44 1.76 -13.36
CA GLU A 30 9.73 1.90 -14.02
C GLU A 30 10.00 3.38 -14.35
N ILE A 31 11.23 3.80 -14.09
CA ILE A 31 11.70 5.17 -14.31
C ILE A 31 12.57 5.11 -15.55
N ASP A 32 12.19 5.84 -16.59
CA ASP A 32 13.06 6.09 -17.73
C ASP A 32 14.30 6.84 -17.19
N GLU A 33 15.47 6.20 -17.22
CA GLU A 33 16.71 6.73 -16.64
C GLU A 33 17.10 8.10 -17.24
N GLU A 34 16.60 8.44 -18.43
CA GLU A 34 16.83 9.73 -19.10
C GLU A 34 16.03 10.91 -18.51
N ALA A 35 14.96 10.67 -17.76
CA ALA A 35 14.11 11.74 -17.18
C ALA A 35 14.59 12.23 -15.80
N ALA A 36 15.68 11.65 -15.26
CA ALA A 36 16.17 11.90 -13.90
C ALA A 36 16.87 13.26 -13.68
N ALA A 37 16.86 14.17 -14.67
CA ALA A 37 17.56 15.45 -14.58
C ALA A 37 16.76 16.60 -13.92
N GLY A 38 15.52 16.39 -13.45
CA GLY A 38 14.72 17.51 -12.92
C GLY A 38 13.60 17.26 -11.92
N SER A 39 13.12 16.02 -11.72
CA SER A 39 12.03 15.73 -10.76
C SER A 39 12.13 14.30 -10.21
N GLN A 40 12.58 14.10 -8.96
CA GLN A 40 11.78 13.97 -7.73
C GLN A 40 11.18 12.56 -7.48
N GLY A 41 11.99 11.68 -6.87
CA GLY A 41 11.56 10.52 -6.07
C GLY A 41 11.32 9.20 -6.82
N HIS A 42 11.78 8.08 -6.24
CA HIS A 42 11.43 6.74 -6.71
C HIS A 42 9.90 6.53 -6.64
N LYS A 43 9.28 6.12 -7.76
CA LYS A 43 7.87 5.72 -7.79
C LYS A 43 7.73 4.43 -6.99
N VAL A 44 7.03 4.48 -5.86
CA VAL A 44 6.83 3.33 -4.98
C VAL A 44 5.40 3.25 -4.50
N VAL A 45 4.90 2.03 -4.32
CA VAL A 45 3.63 1.79 -3.63
C VAL A 45 3.81 2.05 -2.13
N ARG A 46 2.84 2.70 -1.48
CA ARG A 46 2.91 3.02 -0.04
C ARG A 46 1.63 2.68 0.69
N LEU A 47 1.77 2.28 1.94
CA LEU A 47 0.68 2.21 2.91
C LEU A 47 0.64 3.51 3.70
N ILE A 48 -0.49 4.22 3.63
CA ILE A 48 -0.68 5.51 4.30
C ILE A 48 -1.93 5.47 5.17
N MET A 49 -1.77 5.82 6.45
CA MET A 49 -2.88 6.00 7.37
C MET A 49 -2.87 7.42 7.94
N ARG A 50 -4.05 8.03 7.99
CA ARG A 50 -4.30 9.32 8.66
C ARG A 50 -5.30 9.15 9.78
N GLN A 51 -5.09 9.92 10.86
CA GLN A 51 -6.09 10.11 11.91
C GLN A 51 -7.28 10.90 11.34
N ASP A 52 -8.49 10.49 11.69
CA ASP A 52 -9.69 11.03 11.05
C ASP A 52 -9.94 12.51 11.39
N GLN A 53 -9.67 12.94 12.63
CA GLN A 53 -9.92 14.31 13.08
C GLN A 53 -8.81 15.31 12.71
N THR A 54 -7.55 14.91 12.88
CA THR A 54 -6.40 15.80 12.69
C THR A 54 -5.80 15.71 11.30
N HIS A 55 -6.22 14.71 10.50
CA HIS A 55 -5.62 14.34 9.22
C HIS A 55 -4.11 14.05 9.27
N ARG A 56 -3.55 13.94 10.48
CA ARG A 56 -2.14 13.65 10.73
C ARG A 56 -1.82 12.26 10.18
N VAL A 57 -0.74 12.18 9.41
CA VAL A 57 -0.18 10.89 8.96
C VAL A 57 0.37 10.16 10.16
N ILE A 58 -0.13 8.96 10.41
CA ILE A 58 0.29 8.08 11.50
C ILE A 58 0.91 6.76 11.01
N LEU A 59 0.88 6.54 9.69
CA LEU A 59 1.65 5.50 9.02
C LEU A 59 1.94 6.01 7.61
N ASN A 60 3.20 5.92 7.18
CA ASN A 60 3.60 6.15 5.80
C ASN A 60 4.82 5.27 5.51
N THR A 61 4.57 4.07 5.02
CA THR A 61 5.62 3.10 4.76
C THR A 61 5.56 2.60 3.33
N ALA A 62 6.73 2.40 2.72
CA ALA A 62 6.81 1.80 1.39
C ALA A 62 6.39 0.33 1.47
N LEU A 63 5.56 -0.11 0.53
CA LEU A 63 5.17 -1.51 0.41
C LEU A 63 6.24 -2.23 -0.42
N VAL A 64 6.74 -3.34 0.09
CA VAL A 64 7.69 -4.19 -0.64
C VAL A 64 7.11 -5.59 -0.86
N ALA A 65 7.48 -6.22 -1.98
CA ALA A 65 7.06 -7.56 -2.39
C ALA A 65 7.23 -8.64 -1.30
N THR A 66 8.25 -8.50 -0.45
CA THR A 66 8.60 -9.49 0.58
C THR A 66 7.94 -9.25 1.94
N MET A 67 7.23 -8.13 2.12
CA MET A 67 6.50 -7.85 3.37
C MET A 67 5.55 -8.99 3.70
N LYS A 68 5.43 -9.33 4.99
CA LYS A 68 4.52 -10.36 5.46
C LYS A 68 3.38 -9.73 6.23
N PHE A 69 2.17 -10.01 5.78
CA PHE A 69 0.93 -9.64 6.44
C PHE A 69 0.32 -10.88 7.08
N GLN A 70 0.03 -10.82 8.36
CA GLN A 70 -0.57 -11.91 9.12
C GLN A 70 -1.96 -11.52 9.60
N GLU A 71 -2.96 -12.31 9.22
CA GLU A 71 -4.31 -12.13 9.71
C GLU A 71 -4.49 -12.81 11.09
N LYS A 72 -5.12 -12.09 12.01
CA LYS A 72 -5.54 -12.59 13.30
C LYS A 72 -7.00 -12.25 13.51
N ALA A 73 -7.87 -13.21 13.21
CA ALA A 73 -9.30 -13.07 13.43
C ALA A 73 -9.62 -12.98 14.93
N SER A 74 -10.59 -12.13 15.27
CA SER A 74 -11.20 -12.04 16.59
C SER A 74 -12.72 -11.91 16.44
N LEU A 75 -13.46 -12.14 17.52
CA LEU A 75 -14.94 -12.13 17.52
C LEU A 75 -15.57 -10.84 16.96
N LYS A 76 -14.88 -9.69 17.05
CA LYS A 76 -15.42 -8.37 16.64
C LYS A 76 -14.66 -7.68 15.51
N SER A 77 -13.48 -8.17 15.14
CA SER A 77 -12.60 -7.54 14.17
C SER A 77 -11.54 -8.48 13.66
N VAL A 78 -10.91 -8.15 12.54
CA VAL A 78 -9.70 -8.82 12.07
C VAL A 78 -8.51 -7.89 12.32
N GLY A 79 -7.47 -8.41 12.98
CA GLY A 79 -6.19 -7.75 13.13
C GLY A 79 -5.25 -8.16 12.00
N ILE A 80 -4.63 -7.20 11.32
CA ILE A 80 -3.59 -7.42 10.33
C ILE A 80 -2.25 -6.98 10.94
N LEU A 81 -1.32 -7.92 11.09
CA LEU A 81 0.01 -7.69 11.63
C LEU A 81 1.04 -7.63 10.50
N PHE A 82 1.91 -6.62 10.51
CA PHE A 82 3.01 -6.48 9.54
C PHE A 82 4.12 -5.58 10.10
N THR A 83 5.28 -5.59 9.44
CA THR A 83 6.39 -4.69 9.76
C THR A 83 6.36 -3.49 8.83
N ALA A 84 6.23 -2.29 9.39
CA ALA A 84 6.40 -1.02 8.69
C ALA A 84 7.80 -0.46 8.93
N PHE A 85 8.25 0.42 8.04
CA PHE A 85 9.47 1.20 8.19
C PHE A 85 9.12 2.67 8.43
N GLU A 86 9.59 3.24 9.54
CA GLU A 86 9.29 4.62 9.97
C GLU A 86 10.57 5.42 10.27
N GLY A 87 10.49 6.74 10.06
CA GLY A 87 11.60 7.67 10.28
C GLY A 87 12.60 7.72 9.12
N GLU A 88 13.56 8.64 9.20
CA GLU A 88 14.60 8.83 8.17
C GLU A 88 15.50 7.60 8.03
N GLU A 89 15.75 6.89 9.13
CA GLU A 89 16.55 5.66 9.17
C GLU A 89 15.76 4.39 8.77
N ALA A 90 14.51 4.52 8.32
CA ALA A 90 13.64 3.40 7.96
C ALA A 90 13.59 2.30 9.05
N LYS A 91 13.44 2.70 10.31
CA LYS A 91 13.43 1.78 11.45
C LYS A 91 12.25 0.81 11.32
N PRO A 92 12.45 -0.51 11.46
CA PRO A 92 11.36 -1.47 11.43
C PRO A 92 10.51 -1.38 12.71
N VAL A 93 9.19 -1.28 12.53
CA VAL A 93 8.19 -1.18 13.58
C VAL A 93 7.08 -2.20 13.31
N SER A 94 6.71 -2.98 14.33
CA SER A 94 5.58 -3.92 14.24
C SER A 94 4.26 -3.18 14.38
N ILE A 95 3.39 -3.31 13.39
CA ILE A 95 2.07 -2.66 13.33
C ILE A 95 0.99 -3.72 13.44
N THR A 96 -0.03 -3.45 14.26
CA THR A 96 -1.28 -4.22 14.29
C THR A 96 -2.44 -3.30 13.92
N MET A 97 -3.07 -3.57 12.78
CA MET A 97 -4.21 -2.79 12.31
C MET A 97 -5.50 -3.58 12.49
N ARG A 98 -6.52 -2.98 13.10
CA ARG A 98 -7.84 -3.61 13.26
C ARG A 98 -8.83 -3.06 12.23
N MET A 99 -9.58 -3.95 11.60
CA MET A 99 -10.65 -3.61 10.67
C MET A 99 -11.78 -4.64 10.68
N SER A 100 -12.86 -4.37 9.94
CA SER A 100 -13.93 -5.34 9.73
C SER A 100 -13.43 -6.53 8.90
N ALA A 101 -14.10 -7.68 9.01
CA ALA A 101 -13.75 -8.86 8.22
C ALA A 101 -13.85 -8.60 6.70
N ALA A 102 -14.84 -7.82 6.26
CA ALA A 102 -15.00 -7.43 4.86
C ALA A 102 -13.80 -6.60 4.36
N ASN A 103 -13.39 -5.59 5.14
CA ASN A 103 -12.25 -4.75 4.76
C ASN A 103 -10.93 -5.52 4.78
N ALA A 104 -10.76 -6.44 5.74
CA ALA A 104 -9.56 -7.28 5.81
C ALA A 104 -9.41 -8.14 4.55
N LYS A 105 -10.49 -8.78 4.12
CA LYS A 105 -10.49 -9.60 2.90
C LYS A 105 -10.11 -8.79 1.66
N ILE A 106 -10.72 -7.60 1.49
CA ILE A 106 -10.41 -6.71 0.36
C ILE A 106 -8.94 -6.27 0.42
N PHE A 107 -8.49 -5.80 1.58
CA PHE A 107 -7.11 -5.35 1.78
C PHE A 107 -6.09 -6.44 1.45
N MET A 108 -6.29 -7.66 1.96
CA MET A 108 -5.36 -8.77 1.76
C MET A 108 -5.32 -9.25 0.31
N ASN A 109 -6.46 -9.20 -0.40
CA ASN A 109 -6.50 -9.47 -1.84
C ASN A 109 -5.68 -8.44 -2.63
N GLU A 110 -5.90 -7.15 -2.41
CA GLU A 110 -5.16 -6.08 -3.12
C GLU A 110 -3.66 -6.14 -2.83
N ILE A 111 -3.28 -6.36 -1.56
CA ILE A 111 -1.87 -6.54 -1.19
C ILE A 111 -1.26 -7.74 -1.91
N GLY A 112 -1.98 -8.85 -2.01
CA GLY A 112 -1.51 -10.04 -2.71
C GLY A 112 -1.23 -9.77 -4.20
N ILE A 113 -2.13 -9.03 -4.86
CA ILE A 113 -1.97 -8.64 -6.27
C ILE A 113 -0.75 -7.73 -6.43
N ILE A 114 -0.68 -6.65 -5.63
CA ILE A 114 0.43 -5.70 -5.70
C ILE A 114 1.76 -6.38 -5.41
N GLN A 115 1.84 -7.25 -4.40
CA GLN A 115 3.08 -7.95 -4.09
C GLN A 115 3.51 -8.91 -5.20
N LYS A 116 2.56 -9.50 -5.93
CA LYS A 116 2.86 -10.33 -7.10
C LYS A 116 3.42 -9.49 -8.24
N GLU A 117 2.80 -8.37 -8.55
CA GLU A 117 3.26 -7.44 -9.60
C GLU A 117 4.64 -6.87 -9.28
N LEU A 118 4.88 -6.50 -8.01
CA LEU A 118 6.20 -6.04 -7.54
C LEU A 118 7.29 -7.14 -7.53
N GLN A 119 6.93 -8.42 -7.67
CA GLN A 119 7.90 -9.52 -7.83
C GLN A 119 8.24 -9.79 -9.29
N SER A 120 7.34 -9.41 -10.22
CA SER A 120 7.50 -9.62 -11.66
C SER A 120 8.06 -8.40 -12.40
N SER A 121 8.08 -7.24 -11.76
CA SER A 121 8.81 -6.03 -12.18
C SER A 121 10.25 -6.08 -11.70
#